data_AF-A0A8B8RZA8-F1
#
_entry.id   AF-A0A8B8RZA8-F1
#
_cell.length_a   1.000
_cell.length_b   1.000
_cell.length_c   1.000
_cell.angle_alpha   90.00
_cell.angle_beta   90.00
_cell.angle_gamma   90.00
#
_symmetry.space_group_name_H-M   'P 1'
#
loop_
_entity.id
_entity.type
_entity.pdbx_description
1 polymer ?
#
loop_
_entity_poly.entity_id
_entity_poly.type
_entity_poly.pdbx_seq_one_letter_code
_entity_poly.pdbx_strand_id
1 'polypeptide(L)'
;MGLMLATCSADGIVRVYEAPDVMNLSQWSLQHEISCKLSCSCISWNPSSSRAHPPMIAVGSDDSSPNAMAKAQIFEYNENTRKYAKAETLMTVTDPVHDIAFAPNLGRSFHILAIATKDVRIFTLKPVSRKELTSSGGPTKFEIHIVAQFDNHNSQVWRVSWNITGTVLASSGDDGCVRLWKANYMDNWKCTGILKGNGSPVSGSSQQGSSNPPLGSNVPNLQNSLNGSSAGRYFFPPLDSPRAGSRWSSYAQLLPPPPPPLVEHSCDADTANLQYPHPRRRSLSRPLNPLPENEGV
;
A
#
# COMPACT_ATOMS: atom_id res chain seq x y z
N MET A 1 7.18 -15.09 8.36
CA MET A 1 5.93 -14.32 8.52
C MET A 1 4.77 -15.28 8.34
N GLY A 2 3.79 -15.25 9.24
CA GLY A 2 2.51 -15.92 9.07
C GLY A 2 1.63 -15.17 8.06
N LEU A 3 0.31 -15.31 8.19
CA LEU A 3 -0.63 -14.59 7.35
C LEU A 3 -0.79 -13.15 7.88
N MET A 4 -0.31 -12.18 7.10
CA MET A 4 -0.30 -10.77 7.46
C MET A 4 -0.99 -9.89 6.41
N LEU A 5 -1.60 -8.80 6.86
CA LEU A 5 -2.26 -7.80 6.02
C LEU A 5 -1.80 -6.41 6.46
N ALA A 6 -1.44 -5.56 5.51
CA ALA A 6 -1.23 -4.13 5.79
C ALA A 6 -2.33 -3.31 5.12
N THR A 7 -2.79 -2.29 5.83
CA THR A 7 -3.69 -1.26 5.29
C THR A 7 -3.05 0.11 5.47
N CYS A 8 -3.29 1.00 4.53
CA CYS A 8 -2.90 2.40 4.62
C CYS A 8 -4.15 3.27 4.51
N SER A 9 -4.15 4.43 5.16
CA SER A 9 -5.34 5.26 5.29
C SER A 9 -5.00 6.75 5.19
N ALA A 10 -6.01 7.57 4.88
CA ALA A 10 -5.89 9.01 4.74
C ALA A 10 -5.58 9.74 6.07
N ASP A 11 -5.79 9.09 7.22
CA ASP A 11 -5.30 9.52 8.54
C ASP A 11 -3.76 9.51 8.65
N GLY A 12 -3.08 8.99 7.63
CA GLY A 12 -1.63 8.91 7.57
C GLY A 12 -1.04 7.81 8.43
N ILE A 13 -1.84 6.78 8.70
CA ILE A 13 -1.45 5.62 9.49
C ILE A 13 -1.49 4.36 8.64
N VAL A 14 -0.41 3.58 8.71
CA VAL A 14 -0.37 2.21 8.20
C VAL A 14 -0.57 1.25 9.36
N ARG A 15 -1.50 0.32 9.18
CA ARG A 15 -1.83 -0.70 10.18
C ARG A 15 -1.48 -2.08 9.63
N VAL A 16 -0.77 -2.87 10.43
CA VAL A 16 -0.39 -4.24 10.08
C VAL A 16 -1.11 -5.19 11.01
N TYR A 17 -1.85 -6.12 10.42
CA TYR A 17 -2.62 -7.15 11.09
C TYR A 17 -2.01 -8.52 10.82
N GLU A 18 -2.10 -9.40 11.80
CA GLU A 18 -1.70 -10.80 11.68
C GLU A 18 -2.85 -11.70 12.14
N ALA A 19 -3.10 -12.76 11.39
CA ALA A 19 -3.99 -13.84 11.80
C ALA A 19 -3.23 -14.78 12.76
N PRO A 20 -3.59 -14.83 14.06
CA PRO A 20 -2.88 -15.66 15.03
C PRO A 20 -3.03 -17.16 14.75
N ASP A 21 -4.16 -17.53 14.16
CA ASP A 21 -4.47 -18.89 13.73
C ASP A 21 -4.89 -18.88 12.25
N VAL A 22 -4.07 -19.52 11.40
CA VAL A 22 -4.33 -19.64 9.96
C VAL A 22 -5.54 -20.50 9.63
N MET A 23 -6.02 -21.32 10.58
CA MET A 23 -7.23 -22.12 10.44
C MET A 23 -8.50 -21.30 10.78
N ASN A 24 -8.37 -20.18 11.48
CA ASN A 24 -9.46 -19.29 11.85
C ASN A 24 -9.27 -17.88 11.29
N LEU A 25 -9.66 -17.69 10.02
CA LEU A 25 -9.51 -16.42 9.29
C LEU A 25 -10.44 -15.29 9.77
N SER A 26 -11.33 -15.53 10.74
CA SER A 26 -12.19 -14.48 11.31
C SER A 26 -11.44 -13.59 12.31
N GLN A 27 -10.31 -14.05 12.84
CA GLN A 27 -9.55 -13.34 13.86
C GLN A 27 -8.30 -12.70 13.27
N TRP A 28 -8.23 -11.37 13.37
CA TRP A 28 -7.08 -10.57 12.96
C TRP A 28 -6.68 -9.63 14.08
N SER A 29 -5.43 -9.73 14.50
CA SER A 29 -4.88 -8.92 15.59
C SER A 29 -4.06 -7.77 15.01
N LEU A 30 -4.29 -6.56 15.52
CA LEU A 30 -3.46 -5.40 15.16
C LEU A 30 -2.06 -5.57 15.79
N GLN A 31 -1.03 -5.72 14.95
CA GLN A 31 0.35 -5.89 15.38
C GLN A 31 1.12 -4.58 15.41
N HIS A 32 0.94 -3.74 14.38
CA HIS A 32 1.69 -2.51 14.24
C HIS A 32 0.83 -1.35 13.75
N GLU A 33 1.16 -0.17 14.28
CA GLU A 33 0.67 1.11 13.81
C GLU A 33 1.86 2.00 13.46
N ILE A 34 1.92 2.46 12.21
CA ILE A 34 3.05 3.19 11.64
C ILE A 34 2.56 4.56 11.17
N SER A 35 3.05 5.63 11.78
CA SER A 35 2.69 7.01 11.39
C SER A 35 3.55 7.50 10.23
N CYS A 36 2.92 7.77 9.10
CA CYS A 36 3.55 8.32 7.88
C CYS A 36 3.58 9.85 7.88
N LYS A 37 2.76 10.49 8.72
CA LYS A 37 2.57 11.96 8.86
C LYS A 37 1.96 12.65 7.64
N LEU A 38 1.58 11.91 6.62
CA LEU A 38 0.89 12.35 5.40
C LEU A 38 -0.22 11.35 5.09
N SER A 39 -1.30 11.80 4.44
CA SER A 39 -2.35 10.91 3.91
C SER A 39 -1.73 9.78 3.08
N CYS A 40 -2.07 8.53 3.35
CA CYS A 40 -1.52 7.41 2.60
C CYS A 40 -2.50 6.96 1.51
N SER A 41 -2.02 6.86 0.28
CA SER A 41 -2.81 6.48 -0.90
C SER A 41 -2.53 5.06 -1.38
N CYS A 42 -1.29 4.60 -1.24
CA CYS A 42 -0.83 3.32 -1.74
C CYS A 42 0.27 2.73 -0.86
N ILE A 43 0.40 1.41 -0.89
CA ILE A 43 1.32 0.65 -0.06
C ILE A 43 1.82 -0.58 -0.81
N SER A 44 3.10 -0.92 -0.63
CA SER A 44 3.70 -2.11 -1.23
C SER A 44 4.66 -2.78 -0.26
N TRP A 45 4.46 -4.08 -0.05
CA TRP A 45 5.43 -4.93 0.61
C TRP A 45 6.62 -5.20 -0.30
N ASN A 46 7.82 -5.22 0.26
CA ASN A 46 8.97 -5.78 -0.43
C ASN A 46 8.83 -7.31 -0.46
N PRO A 47 8.62 -7.94 -1.64
CA PRO A 47 8.38 -9.38 -1.75
C PRO A 47 9.63 -10.24 -1.52
N SER A 48 10.80 -9.60 -1.29
CA SER A 48 12.07 -10.30 -1.07
C SER A 48 11.97 -11.22 0.14
N SER A 49 11.78 -12.52 -0.09
CA SER A 49 11.60 -13.54 0.98
C SER A 49 12.93 -13.99 1.62
N SER A 50 13.98 -13.16 1.52
CA SER A 50 15.31 -13.52 2.00
C SER A 50 15.45 -13.16 3.47
N ARG A 51 15.81 -14.14 4.31
CA ARG A 51 16.23 -13.89 5.71
C ARG A 51 17.42 -12.93 5.82
N ALA A 52 18.11 -12.66 4.71
CA ALA A 52 19.22 -11.71 4.69
C ALA A 52 18.77 -10.23 4.70
N HIS A 53 17.48 -9.94 4.50
CA HIS A 53 16.97 -8.56 4.46
C HIS A 53 15.75 -8.48 5.39
N PRO A 54 15.66 -7.45 6.26
CA PRO A 54 14.48 -7.28 7.08
C PRO A 54 13.24 -7.00 6.20
N PRO A 55 12.03 -7.37 6.66
CA PRO A 55 10.79 -7.02 5.97
C PRO A 55 10.66 -5.51 5.76
N MET A 56 10.25 -5.09 4.56
CA MET A 56 10.10 -3.67 4.23
C MET A 56 8.74 -3.38 3.61
N ILE A 57 8.27 -2.15 3.84
CA ILE A 57 7.04 -1.60 3.28
C ILE A 57 7.36 -0.22 2.69
N ALA A 58 6.90 0.04 1.48
CA ALA A 58 6.89 1.38 0.89
C ALA A 58 5.46 1.93 0.91
N VAL A 59 5.33 3.22 1.20
CA VAL A 59 4.06 3.91 1.34
C VAL A 59 4.12 5.19 0.51
N GLY A 60 3.11 5.40 -0.34
CA GLY A 60 2.93 6.61 -1.12
C GLY A 60 1.80 7.47 -0.54
N SER A 61 1.91 8.78 -0.80
CA SER A 61 0.93 9.79 -0.44
C SER A 61 0.46 10.52 -1.68
N ASP A 62 -0.85 10.68 -1.81
CA ASP A 62 -1.50 11.49 -2.84
C ASP A 62 -1.76 12.93 -2.38
N ASP A 63 -1.21 13.34 -1.23
CA ASP A 63 -1.38 14.70 -0.72
C ASP A 63 -0.98 15.72 -1.81
N SER A 64 -1.93 16.59 -2.17
CA SER A 64 -1.75 17.62 -3.19
C SER A 64 -1.07 18.87 -2.63
N SER A 65 -0.85 18.94 -1.32
CA SER A 65 -0.20 20.07 -0.69
C SER A 65 1.22 20.27 -1.26
N PRO A 66 1.59 21.52 -1.63
CA PRO A 66 2.94 21.82 -2.11
C PRO A 66 3.97 21.85 -0.97
N ASN A 67 3.52 21.84 0.29
CA ASN A 67 4.37 21.90 1.47
C ASN A 67 4.95 20.54 1.85
N ALA A 68 4.34 19.43 1.42
CA ALA A 68 4.84 18.10 1.66
C ALA A 68 6.01 17.80 0.71
N MET A 69 7.25 17.93 1.21
CA MET A 69 8.46 17.77 0.39
C MET A 69 8.69 16.36 -0.14
N ALA A 70 8.24 15.31 0.56
CA ALA A 70 8.48 13.94 0.15
C ALA A 70 7.26 13.06 0.41
N LYS A 71 6.71 12.51 -0.68
CA LYS A 71 5.43 11.79 -0.68
C LYS A 71 5.58 10.27 -0.80
N ALA A 72 6.80 9.76 -0.82
CA ALA A 72 7.08 8.34 -0.74
C ALA A 72 8.06 8.03 0.41
N GLN A 73 7.67 7.10 1.29
CA GLN A 73 8.41 6.70 2.48
C GLN A 73 8.60 5.20 2.51
N ILE A 74 9.70 4.74 3.10
CA ILE A 74 10.02 3.33 3.23
C ILE A 74 10.29 3.01 4.69
N PHE A 75 9.64 1.95 5.16
CA PHE A 75 9.73 1.45 6.52
C PHE A 75 10.34 0.05 6.50
N GLU A 76 11.18 -0.22 7.48
CA GLU A 76 11.86 -1.49 7.69
C GLU A 76 11.48 -2.05 9.05
N TYR A 77 11.16 -3.33 9.10
CA TYR A 77 10.89 -4.04 10.35
C TYR A 77 12.21 -4.35 11.07
N ASN A 78 12.31 -3.92 12.32
CA ASN A 78 13.46 -4.24 13.16
C ASN A 78 13.07 -5.35 14.14
N GLU A 79 13.68 -6.52 13.96
CA GLU A 79 13.46 -7.71 14.80
C GLU A 79 13.80 -7.47 16.28
N ASN A 80 14.84 -6.67 16.57
CA ASN A 80 15.30 -6.42 17.94
C ASN A 80 14.29 -5.58 18.72
N THR A 81 13.69 -4.57 18.08
CA THR A 81 12.70 -3.68 18.71
C THR A 81 11.27 -4.14 18.47
N ARG A 82 11.06 -5.13 17.60
CA ARG A 82 9.76 -5.62 17.12
C ARG A 82 8.86 -4.50 16.60
N LYS A 83 9.46 -3.51 15.94
CA LYS A 83 8.78 -2.32 15.44
C LYS A 83 9.27 -1.97 14.04
N TYR A 84 8.38 -1.39 13.24
CA TYR A 84 8.76 -0.73 12.00
C TYR A 84 9.44 0.61 12.32
N ALA A 85 10.58 0.84 11.69
CA ALA A 85 11.30 2.10 11.71
C ALA A 85 11.32 2.70 10.30
N LYS A 86 11.29 4.03 10.19
CA LYS A 86 11.44 4.71 8.91
C LYS A 86 12.89 4.56 8.45
N ALA A 87 13.09 3.80 7.37
CA ALA A 87 14.41 3.57 6.80
C ALA A 87 14.79 4.69 5.82
N GLU A 88 13.83 5.14 5.00
CA GLU A 88 14.13 6.07 3.91
C GLU A 88 12.96 6.99 3.56
N THR A 89 13.27 8.17 3.02
CA THR A 89 12.28 9.11 2.50
C THR A 89 12.73 9.60 1.13
N LEU A 90 11.93 9.32 0.09
CA LEU A 90 12.29 9.65 -1.29
C LEU A 90 11.98 11.13 -1.58
N MET A 91 12.89 12.01 -1.17
CA MET A 91 12.91 13.46 -1.36
C MET A 91 12.65 13.98 -2.77
N THR A 92 12.94 13.19 -3.82
CA THR A 92 12.71 13.58 -5.21
C THR A 92 11.26 13.38 -5.63
N VAL A 93 10.47 12.59 -4.88
CA VAL A 93 9.06 12.29 -5.15
C VAL A 93 8.19 13.34 -4.47
N THR A 94 8.00 14.46 -5.17
CA THR A 94 7.22 15.63 -4.71
C THR A 94 5.80 15.65 -5.26
N ASP A 95 5.57 14.98 -6.39
CA ASP A 95 4.25 14.88 -7.03
C ASP A 95 3.38 13.85 -6.28
N PRO A 96 2.04 13.98 -6.29
CA PRO A 96 1.13 12.99 -5.71
C PRO A 96 1.41 11.57 -6.24
N VAL A 97 1.49 10.60 -5.31
CA VAL A 97 1.77 9.20 -5.61
C VAL A 97 0.47 8.43 -5.69
N HIS A 98 0.21 7.83 -6.85
CA HIS A 98 -1.00 7.07 -7.13
C HIS A 98 -0.82 5.58 -6.90
N ASP A 99 0.39 5.08 -7.15
CA ASP A 99 0.73 3.68 -6.95
C ASP A 99 2.23 3.49 -6.73
N ILE A 100 2.57 2.42 -6.01
CA ILE A 100 3.94 2.08 -5.64
C ILE A 100 4.09 0.56 -5.64
N ALA A 101 5.18 0.06 -6.21
CA ALA A 101 5.38 -1.38 -6.33
C ALA A 101 6.86 -1.77 -6.21
N PHE A 102 7.19 -2.60 -5.22
CA PHE A 102 8.48 -3.29 -5.19
C PHE A 102 8.55 -4.38 -6.25
N ALA A 103 9.68 -4.47 -6.94
CA ALA A 103 9.96 -5.57 -7.86
C ALA A 103 10.39 -6.83 -7.09
N PRO A 104 9.86 -8.02 -7.44
CA PRO A 104 10.37 -9.31 -6.97
C PRO A 104 11.89 -9.42 -7.10
N ASN A 105 12.59 -9.64 -5.98
CA ASN A 105 14.06 -9.74 -5.97
C ASN A 105 14.54 -11.17 -6.19
N LEU A 106 14.70 -11.57 -7.45
CA LEU A 106 15.23 -12.87 -7.84
C LEU A 106 16.77 -12.85 -7.98
N GLY A 107 17.46 -12.65 -6.85
CA GLY A 107 18.93 -12.77 -6.79
C GLY A 107 19.73 -11.48 -6.99
N ARG A 108 19.10 -10.31 -6.92
CA ARG A 108 19.81 -9.02 -6.92
C ARG A 108 20.27 -8.66 -5.50
N SER A 109 21.40 -7.98 -5.40
CA SER A 109 21.90 -7.40 -4.14
C SER A 109 21.28 -6.03 -3.81
N PHE A 110 20.24 -5.63 -4.54
CA PHE A 110 19.54 -4.36 -4.39
C PHE A 110 18.06 -4.56 -4.71
N HIS A 111 17.22 -3.69 -4.14
CA HIS A 111 15.79 -3.68 -4.41
C HIS A 111 15.47 -2.70 -5.54
N ILE A 112 14.37 -2.94 -6.24
CA ILE A 112 13.84 -2.04 -7.26
C ILE A 112 12.43 -1.65 -6.84
N LEU A 113 12.11 -0.38 -6.97
CA LEU A 113 10.83 0.22 -6.59
C LEU A 113 10.32 1.07 -7.74
N ALA A 114 9.12 0.79 -8.23
CA ALA A 114 8.42 1.63 -9.19
C ALA A 114 7.42 2.54 -8.47
N ILE A 115 7.29 3.77 -8.93
CA ILE A 115 6.35 4.75 -8.40
C ILE A 115 5.60 5.40 -9.57
N ALA A 116 4.27 5.42 -9.48
CA ALA A 116 3.38 6.11 -10.38
C ALA A 116 3.03 7.50 -9.82
N THR A 117 3.41 8.54 -10.54
CA THR A 117 3.07 9.94 -10.20
C THR A 117 2.50 10.65 -11.43
N LYS A 118 2.97 11.86 -11.76
CA LYS A 118 2.80 12.46 -13.09
C LYS A 118 3.63 11.76 -14.16
N ASP A 119 4.68 11.06 -13.73
CA ASP A 119 5.59 10.25 -14.52
C ASP A 119 5.78 8.88 -13.87
N VAL A 120 6.35 7.94 -14.62
CA VAL A 120 6.80 6.64 -14.07
C VAL A 120 8.22 6.80 -13.58
N ARG A 121 8.50 6.48 -12.32
CA ARG A 121 9.88 6.48 -11.78
C ARG A 121 10.28 5.10 -11.32
N ILE A 122 11.52 4.72 -11.60
CA ILE A 122 12.11 3.47 -11.16
C ILE A 122 13.35 3.79 -10.33
N PHE A 123 13.34 3.31 -9.09
CA PHE A 123 14.41 3.49 -8.12
C PHE A 123 15.12 2.17 -7.88
N THR A 124 16.43 2.22 -7.73
CA THR A 124 17.23 1.14 -7.12
C THR A 124 17.61 1.53 -5.70
N LEU A 125 17.43 0.60 -4.77
CA LEU A 125 17.77 0.76 -3.36
C LEU A 125 18.83 -0.27 -3.01
N LYS A 126 20.07 0.19 -2.89
CA LYS A 126 21.21 -0.66 -2.58
C LYS A 126 21.53 -0.54 -1.09
N PRO A 127 21.37 -1.62 -0.29
CA PRO A 127 21.78 -1.60 1.11
C PRO A 127 23.26 -1.22 1.22
N VAL A 128 23.58 -0.22 2.03
CA VAL A 128 24.96 0.15 2.30
C VAL A 128 25.52 -0.82 3.35
N SER A 129 26.46 -1.68 2.94
CA SER A 129 27.09 -2.63 3.86
C SER A 129 27.83 -1.86 4.95
N ARG A 130 27.41 -2.03 6.20
CA ARG A 130 28.12 -1.50 7.37
C ARG A 130 29.40 -2.30 7.57
N LYS A 131 30.48 -1.93 6.89
CA LYS A 131 31.82 -2.34 7.34
C LYS A 131 32.08 -1.62 8.67
N GLU A 132 32.02 -2.40 9.75
CA GLU A 132 32.69 -2.20 11.03
C GLU A 132 32.91 -0.73 11.45
N LEU A 133 31.97 -0.19 12.23
CA LEU A 133 32.19 0.64 13.43
C LEU A 133 30.84 1.26 13.84
N THR A 134 30.47 1.05 15.10
CA THR A 134 29.20 1.40 15.79
C THR A 134 28.02 0.51 15.42
N SER A 135 27.62 -0.32 16.38
CA SER A 135 26.39 -1.11 16.41
C SER A 135 25.17 -0.19 16.59
N SER A 136 24.89 0.72 15.65
CA SER A 136 23.63 1.46 15.69
C SER A 136 22.52 0.51 15.26
N GLY A 137 21.72 0.04 16.22
CA GLY A 137 20.52 -0.80 15.99
C GLY A 137 19.38 -0.06 15.26
N GLY A 138 19.72 0.94 14.44
CA GLY A 138 18.80 1.65 13.56
C GLY A 138 18.58 0.91 12.23
N PRO A 139 17.65 1.39 11.40
CA PRO A 139 17.30 0.77 10.13
C PRO A 139 18.48 0.78 9.14
N THR A 140 18.41 -0.11 8.15
CA THR A 140 19.36 -0.16 7.04
C THR A 140 19.38 1.18 6.30
N LYS A 141 20.59 1.70 6.01
CA LYS A 141 20.77 2.85 5.13
C LYS A 141 20.86 2.37 3.68
N PHE A 142 20.21 3.08 2.78
CA PHE A 142 20.19 2.75 1.36
C PHE A 142 20.92 3.82 0.55
N GLU A 143 21.70 3.37 -0.42
CA GLU A 143 22.15 4.20 -1.54
C GLU A 143 21.04 4.13 -2.61
N ILE A 144 20.43 5.27 -2.91
CA ILE A 144 19.26 5.37 -3.78
C ILE A 144 19.64 6.01 -5.10
N HIS A 145 19.25 5.37 -6.20
CA HIS A 145 19.38 5.95 -7.53
C HIS A 145 18.05 5.90 -8.26
N ILE A 146 17.72 6.99 -8.96
CA ILE A 146 16.69 6.99 -9.99
C ILE A 146 17.34 6.43 -11.25
N VAL A 147 16.95 5.22 -11.62
CA VAL A 147 17.50 4.55 -12.83
C VAL A 147 16.66 4.80 -14.07
N ALA A 148 15.41 5.24 -13.89
CA ALA A 148 14.57 5.68 -14.99
C ALA A 148 13.47 6.64 -14.53
N GLN A 149 13.13 7.58 -15.40
CA GLN A 149 12.00 8.48 -15.28
C GLN A 149 11.36 8.61 -16.67
N PHE A 150 10.07 8.31 -16.79
CA PHE A 150 9.37 8.30 -18.05
C PHE A 150 8.11 9.15 -18.00
N ASP A 151 8.07 10.18 -18.83
CA ASP A 151 6.95 11.10 -19.03
C ASP A 151 6.12 10.74 -20.28
N ASN A 152 6.35 9.57 -20.90
CA ASN A 152 5.73 9.22 -22.17
C ASN A 152 4.20 9.11 -22.13
N HIS A 153 3.59 8.91 -20.96
CA HIS A 153 2.12 8.98 -20.83
C HIS A 153 1.60 10.40 -21.10
N ASN A 154 2.42 11.44 -20.87
CA ASN A 154 2.01 12.85 -20.97
C ASN A 154 0.72 13.16 -20.19
N SER A 155 0.49 12.40 -19.12
CA SER A 155 -0.71 12.40 -18.31
C SER A 155 -0.41 11.74 -16.97
N GLN A 156 -1.34 11.81 -16.02
CA GLN A 156 -1.18 11.14 -14.74
C GLN A 156 -1.04 9.62 -14.93
N VAL A 157 -0.11 9.02 -14.19
CA VAL A 157 0.07 7.57 -14.13
C VAL A 157 -0.64 7.06 -12.89
N TRP A 158 -1.54 6.10 -13.07
CA TRP A 158 -2.40 5.60 -12.00
C TRP A 158 -1.94 4.29 -11.39
N ARG A 159 -1.30 3.42 -12.18
CA ARG A 159 -0.88 2.09 -11.73
C ARG A 159 0.50 1.74 -12.23
N VAL A 160 1.23 1.00 -11.40
CA VAL A 160 2.50 0.34 -11.75
C VAL A 160 2.48 -1.09 -11.25
N SER A 161 2.91 -2.04 -12.09
CA SER A 161 2.93 -3.45 -11.70
C SER A 161 4.12 -4.17 -12.31
N TRP A 162 4.85 -4.91 -11.48
CA TRP A 162 5.94 -5.75 -11.92
C TRP A 162 5.45 -7.12 -12.36
N ASN A 163 6.08 -7.67 -13.40
CA ASN A 163 5.92 -9.09 -13.67
C ASN A 163 6.55 -9.93 -12.54
N ILE A 164 6.23 -11.23 -12.50
CA ILE A 164 6.67 -12.14 -11.43
C ILE A 164 8.19 -12.21 -11.28
N THR A 165 8.94 -11.97 -12.36
CA THR A 165 10.41 -11.96 -12.32
C THR A 165 11.02 -10.62 -11.92
N GLY A 166 10.21 -9.55 -11.82
CA GLY A 166 10.68 -8.19 -11.53
C GLY A 166 11.55 -7.58 -12.63
N THR A 167 11.46 -8.09 -13.87
CA THR A 167 12.27 -7.64 -15.01
C THR A 167 11.51 -6.73 -15.98
N VAL A 168 10.17 -6.78 -15.95
CA VAL A 168 9.30 -5.96 -16.79
C VAL A 168 8.32 -5.22 -15.89
N LEU A 169 8.21 -3.91 -16.08
CA LEU A 169 7.25 -3.04 -15.43
C LEU A 169 6.12 -2.73 -16.40
N ALA A 170 4.87 -2.83 -15.96
CA ALA A 170 3.71 -2.26 -16.64
C ALA A 170 3.29 -0.97 -15.94
N SER A 171 2.91 0.05 -16.70
CA SER A 171 2.29 1.28 -16.18
C SER A 171 1.04 1.65 -16.97
N SER A 172 0.07 2.29 -16.33
CA SER A 172 -1.14 2.80 -16.99
C SER A 172 -1.43 4.24 -16.58
N GLY A 173 -1.93 5.07 -17.51
CA GLY A 173 -2.27 6.47 -17.25
C GLY A 173 -3.56 6.91 -17.93
N ASP A 174 -3.90 8.19 -17.74
CA ASP A 174 -5.06 8.84 -18.36
C ASP A 174 -5.01 8.91 -19.90
N ASP A 175 -3.83 8.70 -20.50
CA ASP A 175 -3.67 8.54 -21.96
C ASP A 175 -4.37 7.28 -22.53
N GLY A 176 -5.01 6.47 -21.68
CA GLY A 176 -5.72 5.26 -22.07
C GLY A 176 -4.79 4.16 -22.57
N CYS A 177 -3.49 4.27 -22.29
CA CYS A 177 -2.47 3.32 -22.70
C CYS A 177 -1.88 2.59 -21.49
N VAL A 178 -1.50 1.33 -21.70
CA VAL A 178 -0.61 0.56 -20.83
C VAL A 178 0.74 0.46 -21.51
N ARG A 179 1.82 0.77 -20.80
CA ARG A 179 3.19 0.75 -21.32
C ARG A 179 4.01 -0.30 -20.60
N LEU A 180 4.84 -1.02 -21.34
CA LEU A 180 5.76 -2.04 -20.82
C LEU A 180 7.18 -1.50 -20.85
N TRP A 181 7.90 -1.59 -19.74
CA TRP A 181 9.26 -1.09 -19.57
C TRP A 181 10.19 -2.23 -19.18
N LYS A 182 11.37 -2.25 -19.80
CA LYS A 182 12.39 -3.27 -19.52
C LYS A 182 13.78 -2.65 -19.59
N ALA A 183 14.64 -3.01 -18.65
CA ALA A 183 16.07 -2.71 -18.69
C ALA A 183 16.81 -3.66 -19.64
N ASN A 184 17.80 -3.14 -20.35
CA ASN A 184 18.80 -3.98 -21.00
C ASN A 184 19.91 -4.37 -20.01
N TYR A 185 20.95 -5.08 -20.47
CA TYR A 185 22.07 -5.54 -19.65
C TYR A 185 22.96 -4.41 -19.11
N MET A 186 22.79 -3.18 -19.58
CA MET A 186 23.51 -1.98 -19.10
C MET A 186 22.62 -1.10 -18.21
N ASP A 187 21.55 -1.68 -17.64
CA ASP A 187 20.56 -0.98 -16.80
C ASP A 187 19.84 0.20 -17.50
N ASN A 188 19.86 0.22 -18.84
CA ASN A 188 19.12 1.22 -19.61
C ASN A 188 17.68 0.75 -19.83
N TRP A 189 16.74 1.44 -19.20
CA TRP A 189 15.31 1.17 -19.30
C TRP A 189 14.71 1.75 -20.58
N LYS A 190 13.90 0.96 -21.27
CA LYS A 190 13.17 1.39 -22.46
C LYS A 190 11.73 0.91 -22.46
N CYS A 191 10.86 1.66 -23.13
CA CYS A 191 9.52 1.21 -23.48
C CYS A 191 9.63 0.11 -24.54
N THR A 192 9.11 -1.08 -24.23
CA THR A 192 9.14 -2.27 -25.11
C THR A 192 7.80 -2.56 -25.75
N GLY A 193 6.72 -1.97 -25.25
CA GLY A 193 5.38 -2.15 -25.80
C GLY A 193 4.39 -1.13 -25.27
N ILE A 194 3.39 -0.81 -26.09
CA ILE A 194 2.27 0.06 -25.75
C ILE A 194 0.98 -0.65 -26.16
N LEU A 195 0.06 -0.80 -25.22
CA LEU A 195 -1.25 -1.40 -25.41
C LEU A 195 -2.29 -0.30 -25.21
N LYS A 196 -3.20 -0.10 -26.16
CA LYS A 196 -4.31 0.86 -26.01
C LYS A 196 -5.55 0.15 -25.43
N GLY A 197 -6.46 0.91 -24.82
CA GLY A 197 -7.72 0.38 -24.26
C GLY A 197 -8.61 -0.40 -25.24
N ASN A 198 -8.41 -0.26 -26.56
CA ASN A 198 -9.04 -1.07 -27.59
C ASN A 198 -8.37 -2.44 -27.82
N GLY A 199 -7.37 -2.80 -27.00
CA GLY A 199 -6.60 -4.05 -27.10
C GLY A 199 -5.61 -4.10 -28.27
N SER A 200 -5.54 -3.07 -29.11
CA SER A 200 -4.59 -3.04 -30.22
C SER A 200 -3.18 -2.70 -29.70
N PRO A 201 -2.15 -3.48 -30.08
CA PRO A 201 -0.78 -3.03 -29.89
C PRO A 201 -0.55 -1.80 -30.77
N VAL A 202 0.07 -0.76 -30.21
CA VAL A 202 0.52 0.35 -31.04
C VAL A 202 1.73 -0.14 -31.82
N SER A 203 1.55 -0.37 -33.12
CA SER A 203 2.66 -0.61 -34.05
C SER A 203 3.67 0.51 -33.88
N GLY A 204 4.88 0.16 -33.44
CA GLY A 204 5.87 1.10 -32.97
C GLY A 204 6.20 2.17 -33.99
N SER A 205 5.80 3.41 -33.72
CA SER A 205 6.66 4.55 -34.03
C SER A 205 7.49 4.82 -32.78
N SER A 206 8.69 4.25 -32.76
CA SER A 206 9.79 5.01 -32.16
C SER A 206 9.72 6.40 -32.78
N GLN A 207 9.49 7.45 -31.99
CA GLN A 207 9.81 8.79 -32.45
C GLN A 207 11.31 8.83 -32.72
N GLN A 208 11.71 8.45 -33.94
CA GLN A 208 12.99 8.83 -34.51
C GLN A 208 12.81 10.27 -34.96
N GLY A 209 13.60 11.16 -34.37
CA GLY A 209 13.78 12.51 -34.88
C GLY A 209 14.11 12.46 -36.38
N SER A 210 13.47 13.36 -37.11
CA SER A 210 13.63 13.58 -38.54
C SER A 210 15.10 13.72 -38.94
N SER A 211 15.63 12.74 -39.67
CA SER A 211 16.75 12.92 -40.59
C SER A 211 16.65 11.90 -41.74
N ASN A 212 16.88 12.40 -42.96
CA ASN A 212 16.64 11.77 -44.26
C ASN A 212 17.21 10.35 -44.45
N PRO A 213 16.66 9.54 -45.38
CA PRO A 213 17.08 8.14 -45.55
C PRO A 213 18.37 8.03 -46.37
N PRO A 214 19.09 6.90 -46.22
CA PRO A 214 19.40 6.16 -47.43
C PRO A 214 19.08 4.65 -47.35
N LEU A 215 18.95 4.11 -48.55
CA LEU A 215 18.63 2.75 -48.96
C LEU A 215 19.47 1.64 -48.31
N GLY A 216 18.86 0.46 -48.13
CA GLY A 216 19.57 -0.81 -48.35
C GLY A 216 19.22 -2.00 -47.44
N SER A 217 18.76 -3.07 -48.09
CA SER A 217 18.79 -4.50 -47.71
C SER A 217 17.71 -5.08 -46.78
N ASN A 218 16.89 -5.95 -47.38
CA ASN A 218 15.93 -6.86 -46.77
C ASN A 218 16.64 -8.04 -46.10
N VAL A 219 16.33 -8.29 -44.82
CA VAL A 219 16.51 -9.61 -44.19
C VAL A 219 15.25 -9.90 -43.36
N PRO A 220 14.53 -11.01 -43.60
CA PRO A 220 13.34 -11.33 -42.81
C PRO A 220 13.76 -11.91 -41.45
N ASN A 221 13.47 -11.19 -40.37
CA ASN A 221 13.60 -11.72 -39.00
C ASN A 221 12.36 -12.53 -38.62
N LEU A 222 12.58 -13.78 -38.22
CA LEU A 222 11.57 -14.72 -37.73
C LEU A 222 10.86 -14.18 -36.48
N GLN A 223 9.53 -14.04 -36.56
CA GLN A 223 8.64 -13.86 -35.42
C GLN A 223 8.48 -15.17 -34.67
N ASN A 224 9.16 -15.32 -33.53
CA ASN A 224 8.77 -16.29 -32.52
C ASN A 224 7.68 -15.67 -31.63
N SER A 225 6.43 -16.01 -31.96
CA SER A 225 5.28 -15.83 -31.09
C SER A 225 5.34 -16.86 -29.97
N LEU A 226 5.54 -16.42 -28.73
CA LEU A 226 5.32 -17.24 -27.55
C LEU A 226 3.98 -16.82 -26.93
N ASN A 227 2.92 -17.50 -27.37
CA ASN A 227 1.66 -17.57 -26.63
C ASN A 227 1.91 -18.38 -25.35
N GLY A 228 1.79 -17.72 -24.21
CA GLY A 228 1.96 -18.32 -22.88
C GLY A 228 1.21 -17.52 -21.83
N SER A 229 -0.12 -17.47 -21.97
CA SER A 229 -1.01 -16.89 -20.96
C SER A 229 -1.18 -17.87 -19.80
N SER A 230 -0.53 -17.58 -18.68
CA SER A 230 -0.99 -18.05 -17.36
C SER A 230 -1.15 -16.83 -16.45
N ALA A 231 -2.19 -16.04 -16.71
CA ALA A 231 -2.64 -15.01 -15.80
C ALA A 231 -3.33 -15.69 -14.60
N GLY A 232 -2.75 -15.53 -13.42
CA GLY A 232 -3.43 -15.82 -12.17
C GLY A 232 -4.75 -15.05 -12.12
N ARG A 233 -5.83 -15.75 -11.76
CA ARG A 233 -7.19 -15.24 -11.81
C ARG A 233 -7.36 -14.10 -10.80
N TYR A 234 -7.48 -12.88 -11.30
CA TYR A 234 -8.23 -11.83 -10.61
C TYR A 234 -9.58 -11.71 -11.32
N PHE A 235 -10.64 -12.11 -10.64
CA PHE A 235 -12.01 -12.06 -11.14
C PHE A 235 -12.52 -10.63 -10.93
N PHE A 236 -12.85 -9.92 -12.02
CA PHE A 236 -13.57 -8.65 -11.96
C PHE A 236 -15.00 -8.90 -12.46
N PRO A 237 -16.06 -8.66 -11.66
CA PRO A 237 -17.40 -8.57 -12.22
C PRO A 237 -17.48 -7.33 -13.14
N PRO A 238 -18.31 -7.33 -14.20
CA PRO A 238 -18.45 -6.19 -15.09
C PRO A 238 -18.98 -4.98 -14.31
N LEU A 239 -18.26 -3.86 -14.38
CA LEU A 239 -18.78 -2.57 -13.93
C LEU A 239 -19.61 -1.96 -15.06
N ASP A 240 -20.91 -1.79 -14.84
CA ASP A 240 -21.75 -0.98 -15.72
C ASP A 240 -21.24 0.47 -15.75
N SER A 241 -21.32 1.09 -16.93
CA SER A 241 -20.87 2.46 -17.18
C SER A 241 -21.55 3.49 -16.27
N PRO A 242 -20.83 4.50 -15.74
CA PRO A 242 -21.42 5.49 -14.85
C PRO A 242 -22.38 6.41 -15.62
N ARG A 243 -23.64 6.47 -15.17
CA ARG A 243 -24.58 7.53 -15.59
C ARG A 243 -24.16 8.86 -14.98
N ALA A 244 -24.15 9.88 -15.83
CA ALA A 244 -23.80 11.26 -15.46
C ALA A 244 -24.78 11.84 -14.43
N GLY A 245 -24.21 12.48 -13.41
CA GLY A 245 -24.89 13.43 -12.53
C GLY A 245 -25.50 12.82 -11.29
N SER A 246 -24.83 13.00 -10.14
CA SER A 246 -25.47 13.38 -8.86
C SER A 246 -24.40 13.67 -7.81
N ARG A 247 -24.51 14.86 -7.21
CA ARG A 247 -23.70 15.36 -6.10
C ARG A 247 -23.92 14.47 -4.86
N TRP A 248 -22.86 14.02 -4.19
CA TRP A 248 -23.00 13.44 -2.86
C TRP A 248 -22.91 14.54 -1.80
N SER A 249 -24.08 14.86 -1.22
CA SER A 249 -24.20 15.60 0.03
C SER A 249 -24.14 14.61 1.19
N SER A 250 -23.29 14.93 2.15
CA SER A 250 -23.19 14.33 3.48
C SER A 250 -24.53 14.37 4.22
N TYR A 251 -24.95 13.27 4.84
CA TYR A 251 -25.64 13.18 6.14
C TYR A 251 -25.92 11.69 6.44
N ALA A 252 -25.20 11.11 7.40
CA ALA A 252 -25.48 9.80 7.95
C ALA A 252 -26.35 9.98 9.20
N GLN A 253 -27.60 9.48 9.17
CA GLN A 253 -28.42 9.28 10.36
C GLN A 253 -28.24 7.84 10.87
N LEU A 254 -27.93 7.73 12.16
CA LEU A 254 -27.84 6.51 12.95
C LEU A 254 -29.20 5.80 13.05
N LEU A 255 -29.22 4.48 12.91
CA LEU A 255 -30.31 3.61 13.38
C LEU A 255 -29.75 2.47 14.25
N PRO A 256 -30.45 2.06 15.32
CA PRO A 256 -29.97 1.11 16.33
C PRO A 256 -30.14 -0.37 15.91
N PRO A 257 -29.48 -1.34 16.60
CA PRO A 257 -29.49 -2.76 16.22
C PRO A 257 -30.80 -3.49 16.62
N PRO A 258 -31.11 -4.63 15.97
CA PRO A 258 -32.36 -5.37 16.19
C PRO A 258 -32.35 -6.26 17.45
N PRO A 259 -33.51 -6.59 18.04
CA PRO A 259 -33.63 -7.49 19.18
C PRO A 259 -33.61 -8.99 18.79
N PRO A 260 -33.28 -9.91 19.73
CA PRO A 260 -33.21 -11.35 19.49
C PRO A 260 -34.58 -12.05 19.54
N PRO A 261 -34.73 -13.27 18.97
CA PRO A 261 -36.00 -13.96 18.88
C PRO A 261 -36.32 -14.72 20.18
N LEU A 262 -37.58 -14.64 20.64
CA LEU A 262 -38.11 -15.51 21.69
C LEU A 262 -39.38 -16.21 21.20
N VAL A 263 -39.39 -17.52 21.46
CA VAL A 263 -40.41 -18.52 21.17
C VAL A 263 -41.62 -18.29 22.08
N GLU A 264 -42.83 -18.33 21.51
CA GLU A 264 -44.10 -18.35 22.25
C GLU A 264 -44.34 -19.71 22.91
N HIS A 265 -44.92 -19.73 24.12
CA HIS A 265 -46.13 -20.52 24.43
C HIS A 265 -46.68 -20.19 25.84
N SER A 266 -47.90 -19.63 25.84
CA SER A 266 -49.05 -19.77 26.76
C SER A 266 -48.86 -20.17 28.23
N CYS A 267 -49.42 -19.36 29.14
CA CYS A 267 -50.44 -19.80 30.10
C CYS A 267 -51.20 -18.60 30.71
N ASP A 268 -52.53 -18.69 30.73
CA ASP A 268 -53.48 -17.80 31.40
C ASP A 268 -53.36 -17.82 32.93
N ALA A 269 -53.65 -16.70 33.60
CA ALA A 269 -54.62 -16.61 34.71
C ALA A 269 -54.55 -15.26 35.46
N ASP A 270 -55.65 -14.54 35.35
CA ASP A 270 -56.35 -13.65 36.29
C ASP A 270 -55.73 -13.04 37.57
N THR A 271 -56.19 -11.80 37.77
CA THR A 271 -56.59 -11.09 39.00
C THR A 271 -55.62 -10.27 39.85
N ALA A 272 -55.99 -8.99 39.91
CA ALA A 272 -56.12 -8.13 41.09
C ALA A 272 -54.89 -7.34 41.61
N ASN A 273 -54.92 -6.04 41.28
CA ASN A 273 -54.63 -4.87 42.11
C ASN A 273 -54.22 -5.12 43.58
N LEU A 274 -53.10 -4.48 43.98
CA LEU A 274 -53.00 -3.73 45.24
C LEU A 274 -51.83 -2.71 45.19
N GLN A 275 -52.22 -1.45 44.98
CA GLN A 275 -51.82 -0.23 45.71
C GLN A 275 -50.36 -0.09 46.26
N TYR A 276 -49.57 0.80 45.62
CA TYR A 276 -48.73 1.93 46.13
C TYR A 276 -47.87 1.81 47.44
N PRO A 277 -46.93 2.73 47.72
CA PRO A 277 -46.08 3.58 46.87
C PRO A 277 -44.59 3.62 47.30
N HIS A 278 -43.70 4.07 46.39
CA HIS A 278 -42.42 4.71 46.73
C HIS A 278 -42.65 6.04 47.49
N PRO A 279 -41.73 6.55 48.35
CA PRO A 279 -40.74 7.52 47.82
C PRO A 279 -39.40 7.72 48.59
N ARG A 280 -38.37 8.08 47.79
CA ARG A 280 -37.37 9.17 47.93
C ARG A 280 -36.32 9.20 49.09
N ARG A 281 -35.05 9.09 48.65
CA ARG A 281 -33.94 10.11 48.68
C ARG A 281 -33.61 10.84 50.00
N ARG A 282 -32.37 10.69 50.52
CA ARG A 282 -31.21 11.65 50.41
C ARG A 282 -30.06 11.41 51.44
N SER A 283 -28.83 11.35 50.92
CA SER A 283 -27.56 12.04 51.31
C SER A 283 -26.87 11.94 52.69
N LEU A 284 -25.52 12.03 52.61
CA LEU A 284 -24.46 12.38 53.60
C LEU A 284 -23.90 11.20 54.43
N SER A 285 -22.62 11.05 54.79
CA SER A 285 -21.37 11.83 54.69
C SER A 285 -20.17 10.95 55.19
N ARG A 286 -18.94 11.36 54.87
CA ARG A 286 -17.62 10.79 55.26
C ARG A 286 -17.34 10.84 56.78
N PRO A 287 -16.34 10.08 57.32
CA PRO A 287 -15.10 10.73 57.79
C PRO A 287 -13.78 9.91 57.61
N LEU A 288 -12.65 10.51 58.03
CA LEU A 288 -11.22 10.16 57.86
C LEU A 288 -10.55 9.49 59.09
N ASN A 289 -9.54 8.63 58.84
CA ASN A 289 -8.26 8.22 59.52
C ASN A 289 -7.89 8.66 60.96
N PRO A 290 -7.04 7.90 61.73
CA PRO A 290 -5.55 8.00 61.63
C PRO A 290 -4.68 6.75 61.97
N LEU A 291 -3.38 6.84 61.59
CA LEU A 291 -2.21 6.00 61.94
C LEU A 291 -1.56 6.44 63.27
N PRO A 292 -0.69 5.64 63.91
CA PRO A 292 0.25 6.12 64.93
C PRO A 292 1.73 6.09 64.48
N GLU A 293 2.49 7.10 64.91
CA GLU A 293 3.95 7.21 64.95
C GLU A 293 4.53 6.51 66.18
N ASN A 294 5.80 6.09 66.12
CA ASN A 294 6.69 6.11 67.28
C ASN A 294 8.17 6.17 66.83
N GLU A 295 8.87 7.23 67.22
CA GLU A 295 10.33 7.38 67.21
C GLU A 295 10.95 6.85 68.51
N GLY A 296 12.24 6.49 68.48
CA GLY A 296 13.02 6.26 69.69
C GLY A 296 14.48 5.83 69.46
N VAL A 297 15.37 6.84 69.50
CA VAL A 297 16.83 6.85 69.77
C VAL A 297 17.79 6.42 68.65
#